data_AF-A0A5N8UXQ0-F1
#
_entry.id   AF-A0A5N8UXQ0-F1
#
_cell.length_a   1.000
_cell.length_b   1.000
_cell.length_c   1.000
_cell.angle_alpha   90.00
_cell.angle_beta   90.00
_cell.angle_gamma   90.00
#
_symmetry.space_group_name_H-M   'P 1'
#
loop_
_entity.id
_entity.type
_entity.pdbx_description
1 polymer ?
#
loop_
_entity_poly.entity_id
_entity_poly.type
_entity_poly.pdbx_seq_one_letter_code
_entity_poly.pdbx_strand_id
1 'polypeptide(L)'
;MQYQSLFCFKGRDNGARFAVISASVYFILALGFVLLGQSAALLVLGCLLAPVLGLSAYRRMRDAARPTWYACLILIPLLLFSMTLVYAASLALAVVILVIAVLLSLFFARLAPVGKATFYHQGYVGPAVTTGSSANRRRVEPSLGGHVGVADLDEYDAEEPHAYEGVSEEDDQQWKASSPQKFSDSMALKQWTNWAKLNKKLLLGVVAGLGVLVLIGGLLEALSSDNQVASELVQERSKQVPVPVRGEAKIPDGFSVLLENDVLIIRWLGERRAEGEIWSLASAQGDSSCANLSFNDGSNYRPMLVEYMPDTSIEARFSPLDTQGIISDIAMRGSIKLCGYDFSLKGSQSALAKNAAFIPYL
;
A
#
# COMPACT_ATOMS: atom_id res chain seq x y z
N MET A 1 24.67 3.30 2.56
CA MET A 1 24.06 4.64 2.56
C MET A 1 24.31 5.28 3.91
N GLN A 2 24.87 6.49 3.96
CA GLN A 2 24.93 7.26 5.22
C GLN A 2 23.50 7.66 5.62
N TYR A 3 22.95 7.08 6.69
CA TYR A 3 21.54 7.28 7.09
C TYR A 3 21.18 8.76 7.34
N GLN A 4 22.15 9.56 7.79
CA GLN A 4 21.99 11.01 7.98
C GLN A 4 21.60 11.74 6.69
N SER A 5 22.04 11.23 5.54
CA SER A 5 21.70 11.84 4.26
C SER A 5 20.24 11.57 3.86
N LEU A 6 19.53 10.57 4.41
CA LEU A 6 18.11 10.34 4.07
C LEU A 6 17.19 11.46 4.54
N PHE A 7 17.52 12.09 5.67
CA PHE A 7 16.72 13.15 6.30
C PHE A 7 17.27 14.56 6.04
N CYS A 8 18.26 14.71 5.15
CA CYS A 8 18.86 16.01 4.85
C CYS A 8 18.04 16.79 3.82
N PHE A 9 17.63 18.02 4.17
CA PHE A 9 16.95 18.96 3.27
C PHE A 9 17.87 19.56 2.19
N LYS A 10 19.17 19.65 2.48
CA LYS A 10 20.19 20.20 1.59
C LYS A 10 20.83 19.09 0.76
N GLY A 11 21.33 19.43 -0.43
CA GLY A 11 22.02 18.50 -1.33
C GLY A 11 21.19 18.02 -2.54
N ARG A 12 21.76 17.06 -3.27
CA ARG A 12 21.29 16.51 -4.54
C ARG A 12 21.42 14.99 -4.54
N ASP A 13 20.42 14.32 -5.11
CA ASP A 13 20.40 12.86 -5.28
C ASP A 13 20.51 12.52 -6.77
N ASN A 14 21.38 11.56 -7.10
CA ASN A 14 21.42 11.02 -8.45
C ASN A 14 20.20 10.13 -8.73
N GLY A 15 19.94 9.85 -10.00
CA GLY A 15 18.79 9.05 -10.44
C GLY A 15 18.75 7.64 -9.83
N ALA A 16 19.90 6.97 -9.76
CA ALA A 16 20.00 5.62 -9.22
C ALA A 16 19.64 5.57 -7.72
N ARG A 17 20.14 6.51 -6.94
CA ARG A 17 19.84 6.62 -5.51
C ARG A 17 18.36 6.90 -5.27
N PHE A 18 17.79 7.84 -6.02
CA PHE A 18 16.36 8.14 -5.95
C PHE A 18 15.52 6.90 -6.28
N ALA A 19 15.85 6.18 -7.35
CA ALA A 19 15.17 4.94 -7.73
C ALA A 19 15.23 3.87 -6.63
N VAL A 20 16.41 3.63 -6.05
CA VAL A 20 16.59 2.65 -4.96
C VAL A 20 15.80 3.05 -3.71
N ILE A 21 15.83 4.32 -3.31
CA ILE A 21 15.04 4.81 -2.16
C ILE A 21 13.54 4.64 -2.43
N SER A 22 13.07 5.03 -3.61
CA SER A 22 11.65 4.89 -3.97
C SER A 22 11.20 3.43 -3.97
N ALA A 23 11.95 2.51 -4.60
CA ALA A 23 11.66 1.08 -4.57
C ALA A 23 11.65 0.51 -3.15
N SER A 24 12.61 0.92 -2.31
CA SER A 24 12.69 0.49 -0.90
C SER A 24 11.48 0.94 -0.09
N VAL A 25 10.98 2.16 -0.31
CA VAL A 25 9.79 2.68 0.38
C VAL A 25 8.54 1.86 0.04
N TYR A 26 8.28 1.61 -1.26
CA TYR A 26 7.13 0.80 -1.66
C TYR A 26 7.27 -0.66 -1.22
N PHE A 27 8.48 -1.21 -1.23
CA PHE A 27 8.75 -2.56 -0.71
C PHE A 27 8.48 -2.67 0.80
N ILE A 28 8.91 -1.70 1.61
CA ILE A 28 8.63 -1.68 3.05
C ILE A 28 7.12 -1.58 3.31
N LEU A 29 6.38 -0.80 2.52
CA LEU A 29 4.91 -0.74 2.63
C LEU A 29 4.24 -2.06 2.28
N ALA A 30 4.67 -2.72 1.19
CA ALA A 30 4.15 -4.02 0.80
C ALA A 30 4.47 -5.10 1.84
N LEU A 31 5.69 -5.10 2.38
CA LEU A 31 6.08 -5.99 3.49
C LEU A 31 5.26 -5.71 4.75
N GLY A 32 5.01 -4.44 5.06
CA GLY A 32 4.12 -4.03 6.14
C GLY A 32 2.72 -4.60 5.98
N PHE A 33 2.15 -4.57 4.76
CA PHE A 33 0.85 -5.16 4.47
C PHE A 33 0.83 -6.69 4.69
N VAL A 34 1.89 -7.39 4.27
CA VAL A 34 2.01 -8.84 4.50
C VAL A 34 2.08 -9.17 6.01
N LEU A 35 2.76 -8.35 6.80
CA LEU A 35 2.97 -8.60 8.24
C LEU A 35 1.81 -8.14 9.13
N LEU A 36 1.18 -7.01 8.79
CA LEU A 36 0.18 -6.32 9.62
C LEU A 36 -1.25 -6.45 9.07
N GLY A 37 -1.41 -7.06 7.90
CA GLY A 37 -2.70 -7.16 7.20
C GLY A 37 -3.31 -5.80 6.86
N GLN A 38 -4.63 -5.79 6.63
CA GLN A 38 -5.43 -4.58 6.41
C GLN A 38 -5.65 -3.83 7.73
N SER A 39 -4.68 -3.02 8.13
CA SER A 39 -4.74 -2.27 9.38
C SER A 39 -4.38 -0.80 9.19
N ALA A 40 -4.94 0.07 10.04
CA ALA A 40 -4.61 1.50 10.07
C ALA A 40 -3.12 1.78 10.35
N ALA A 41 -2.38 0.79 10.88
CA ALA A 41 -0.93 0.86 11.05
C ALA A 41 -0.18 1.12 9.72
N LEU A 42 -0.73 0.71 8.58
CA LEU A 42 -0.16 1.00 7.27
C LEU A 42 -0.22 2.47 6.87
N LEU A 43 -1.23 3.22 7.33
CA LEU A 43 -1.27 4.67 7.14
C LEU A 43 -0.19 5.35 7.98
N VAL A 44 0.00 4.90 9.21
CA VAL A 44 1.08 5.40 10.08
C VAL A 44 2.45 5.11 9.44
N LEU A 45 2.65 3.90 8.93
CA LEU A 45 3.87 3.52 8.23
C LEU A 45 4.08 4.36 6.95
N GLY A 46 3.03 4.60 6.17
CA GLY A 46 3.07 5.48 5.00
C GLY A 46 3.46 6.92 5.36
N CYS A 47 2.88 7.47 6.42
CA CYS A 47 3.22 8.78 6.95
C CYS A 47 4.67 8.87 7.42
N LEU A 48 5.24 7.81 8.01
CA LEU A 48 6.64 7.78 8.42
C LEU A 48 7.61 7.69 7.22
N LEU A 49 7.20 7.03 6.15
CA LEU A 49 8.01 6.87 4.94
C LEU A 49 7.90 8.07 3.98
N ALA A 50 6.81 8.84 4.04
CA ALA A 50 6.57 9.99 3.18
C ALA A 50 7.68 11.07 3.25
N PRO A 51 8.21 11.46 4.43
CA PRO A 51 9.36 12.36 4.51
C PRO A 51 10.60 11.83 3.79
N VAL A 52 10.88 10.53 3.89
CA VAL A 52 12.05 9.91 3.25
C VAL A 52 11.95 10.00 1.73
N LEU A 53 10.78 9.61 1.18
CA LEU A 53 10.52 9.69 -0.26
C LEU A 53 10.48 11.15 -0.73
N GLY A 54 9.80 12.02 0.00
CA GLY A 54 9.62 13.43 -0.32
C GLY A 54 10.95 14.20 -0.33
N LEU A 55 11.82 13.95 0.64
CA LEU A 55 13.16 14.58 0.69
C LEU A 55 14.07 14.06 -0.41
N SER A 56 14.00 12.77 -0.76
CA SER A 56 14.76 12.25 -1.90
C SER A 56 14.24 12.83 -3.24
N ALA A 57 12.92 12.86 -3.43
CA ALA A 57 12.27 13.48 -4.58
C ALA A 57 12.63 14.98 -4.71
N TYR A 58 12.59 15.72 -3.61
CA TYR A 58 12.95 17.12 -3.55
C TYR A 58 14.41 17.37 -3.95
N ARG A 59 15.34 16.56 -3.43
CA ARG A 59 16.76 16.62 -3.81
C ARG A 59 16.98 16.22 -5.27
N ARG A 60 16.22 15.26 -5.78
CA ARG A 60 16.28 14.86 -7.19
C ARG A 60 15.78 15.96 -8.12
N MET A 61 14.71 16.67 -7.76
CA MET A 61 14.22 17.80 -8.56
C MET A 61 15.22 18.94 -8.58
N ARG A 62 15.89 19.20 -7.44
CA ARG A 62 16.99 20.18 -7.38
C ARG A 62 18.18 19.78 -8.25
N ASP A 63 18.51 18.50 -8.31
CA ASP A 63 19.59 17.97 -9.15
C ASP A 63 19.30 18.11 -10.65
N ALA A 64 18.06 17.84 -11.05
CA ALA A 64 17.60 18.01 -12.43
C ALA A 64 17.19 19.46 -12.79
N ALA A 65 17.43 20.43 -11.89
CA ALA A 65 16.98 21.83 -12.00
C ALA A 65 15.49 21.97 -12.39
N ARG A 66 14.64 21.10 -11.83
CA ARG A 66 13.19 21.10 -12.01
C ARG A 66 12.50 21.80 -10.84
N PRO A 67 11.28 22.34 -11.06
CA PRO A 67 10.55 23.00 -9.99
C PRO A 67 10.26 22.00 -8.86
N THR A 68 10.46 22.44 -7.63
CA THR A 68 10.45 21.58 -6.43
C THR A 68 9.08 20.97 -6.14
N TRP A 69 8.00 21.58 -6.63
CA TRP A 69 6.64 21.05 -6.49
C TRP A 69 6.44 19.72 -7.23
N TYR A 70 7.27 19.36 -8.22
CA TYR A 70 7.25 18.03 -8.82
C TYR A 70 7.56 16.92 -7.81
N ALA A 71 8.23 17.22 -6.69
CA ALA A 71 8.38 16.26 -5.60
C ALA A 71 7.04 15.82 -5.01
N CYS A 72 6.03 16.70 -5.02
CA CYS A 72 4.67 16.36 -4.58
C CYS A 72 4.02 15.30 -5.49
N LEU A 73 4.32 15.31 -6.80
CA LEU A 73 3.79 14.31 -7.74
C LEU A 73 4.26 12.89 -7.41
N ILE A 74 5.44 12.75 -6.80
CA ILE A 74 5.96 11.45 -6.36
C ILE A 74 5.29 10.98 -5.06
N LEU A 75 4.77 11.90 -4.24
CA LEU A 75 4.07 11.58 -2.99
C LEU A 75 2.61 11.15 -3.22
N ILE A 76 1.97 11.61 -4.30
CA ILE A 76 0.57 11.26 -4.59
C ILE A 76 0.38 9.73 -4.71
N PRO A 77 1.16 8.99 -5.53
CA PRO A 77 1.04 7.54 -5.60
C PRO A 77 1.33 6.84 -4.28
N LEU A 78 2.22 7.36 -3.43
CA LEU A 78 2.51 6.80 -2.12
C LEU A 78 1.27 6.85 -1.22
N LEU A 79 0.61 8.00 -1.15
CA LEU A 79 -0.60 8.20 -0.36
C LEU A 79 -1.74 7.32 -0.87
N LEU A 80 -1.99 7.33 -2.19
CA LEU A 80 -3.01 6.49 -2.80
C LEU A 80 -2.75 5.01 -2.55
N PHE A 81 -1.51 4.55 -2.74
CA PHE A 81 -1.14 3.15 -2.48
C PHE A 81 -1.39 2.76 -1.02
N SER A 82 -0.97 3.60 -0.06
CA SER A 82 -1.21 3.35 1.36
C SER A 82 -2.70 3.28 1.72
N MET A 83 -3.54 4.14 1.12
CA MET A 83 -4.99 4.11 1.30
C MET A 83 -5.60 2.83 0.72
N THR A 84 -5.15 2.41 -0.46
CA THR A 84 -5.67 1.20 -1.10
C THR A 84 -5.33 -0.07 -0.33
N LEU A 85 -4.17 -0.13 0.32
CA LEU A 85 -3.79 -1.25 1.18
C LEU A 85 -4.67 -1.36 2.44
N VAL A 86 -5.17 -0.24 2.96
CA VAL A 86 -5.96 -0.19 4.20
C VAL A 86 -7.44 -0.47 3.93
N TYR A 87 -8.00 0.18 2.92
CA TYR A 87 -9.44 0.13 2.63
C TYR A 87 -9.84 -1.01 1.68
N ALA A 88 -8.91 -1.92 1.38
CA ALA A 88 -9.17 -3.11 0.56
C ALA A 88 -9.86 -2.80 -0.79
N ALA A 89 -9.64 -1.60 -1.35
CA ALA A 89 -10.48 -1.06 -2.42
C ALA A 89 -10.54 -1.99 -3.65
N SER A 90 -9.37 -2.45 -4.11
CA SER A 90 -9.21 -3.61 -4.99
C SER A 90 -7.72 -3.93 -5.22
N LEU A 91 -7.40 -5.20 -5.52
CA LEU A 91 -6.01 -5.61 -5.78
C LEU A 91 -5.49 -5.04 -7.10
N ALA A 92 -6.31 -4.97 -8.16
CA ALA A 92 -5.84 -4.43 -9.43
C ALA A 92 -5.60 -2.91 -9.32
N LEU A 93 -6.44 -2.17 -8.59
CA LEU A 93 -6.22 -0.75 -8.32
C LEU A 93 -4.90 -0.52 -7.57
N ALA A 94 -4.60 -1.32 -6.55
CA ALA A 94 -3.34 -1.24 -5.82
C ALA A 94 -2.13 -1.52 -6.74
N VAL A 95 -2.23 -2.54 -7.62
CA VAL A 95 -1.19 -2.85 -8.61
C VAL A 95 -1.03 -1.72 -9.63
N VAL A 96 -2.12 -1.16 -10.15
CA VAL A 96 -2.09 -0.04 -11.11
C VAL A 96 -1.42 1.18 -10.48
N ILE A 97 -1.77 1.53 -9.24
CA ILE A 97 -1.13 2.65 -8.52
C ILE A 97 0.36 2.38 -8.31
N LEU A 98 0.74 1.14 -7.96
CA LEU A 98 2.14 0.76 -7.82
C LEU A 98 2.90 0.88 -9.15
N VAL A 99 2.30 0.45 -10.26
CA VAL A 99 2.90 0.60 -11.60
C VAL A 99 3.08 2.08 -11.94
N ILE A 100 2.07 2.93 -11.68
CA ILE A 100 2.18 4.37 -11.87
C ILE A 100 3.32 4.95 -11.01
N ALA A 101 3.42 4.53 -9.75
CA ALA A 101 4.48 4.95 -8.85
C ALA A 101 5.87 4.58 -9.37
N VAL A 102 6.04 3.35 -9.88
CA VAL A 102 7.30 2.86 -10.46
C VAL A 102 7.64 3.65 -11.73
N LEU A 103 6.68 3.84 -12.64
CA LEU A 103 6.90 4.59 -13.88
C LEU A 103 7.29 6.04 -13.61
N LEU A 104 6.60 6.71 -12.68
CA LEU A 104 6.96 8.08 -12.27
C LEU A 104 8.35 8.13 -11.64
N SER A 105 8.67 7.20 -10.74
CA SER A 105 9.97 7.14 -10.08
C SER A 105 11.10 6.89 -11.09
N LEU A 106 10.90 6.00 -12.06
CA LEU A 106 11.86 5.76 -13.14
C LEU A 106 11.99 6.96 -14.08
N PHE A 107 10.89 7.62 -14.42
CA PHE A 107 10.89 8.82 -15.24
C PHE A 107 11.72 9.93 -14.59
N PHE A 108 11.48 10.24 -13.31
CA PHE A 108 12.25 11.24 -12.57
C PHE A 108 13.69 10.80 -12.28
N ALA A 109 13.94 9.49 -12.14
CA ALA A 109 15.29 8.94 -12.04
C ALA A 109 16.09 9.16 -13.34
N ARG A 110 15.45 9.10 -14.51
CA ARG A 110 16.12 9.25 -15.82
C ARG A 110 16.40 10.70 -16.25
N LEU A 111 15.93 11.69 -15.51
CA LEU A 111 16.21 13.09 -15.84
C LEU A 111 17.72 13.39 -15.87
N ALA A 112 18.19 14.15 -16.85
CA ALA A 112 19.59 14.57 -16.86
C ALA A 112 19.85 15.54 -15.69
N PRO A 113 20.94 15.36 -14.92
CA PRO A 113 21.35 16.34 -13.92
C PRO A 113 21.78 17.63 -14.62
N VAL A 114 21.47 18.78 -14.01
CA VAL A 114 21.87 20.09 -14.53
C VAL A 114 22.93 20.67 -13.59
N GLY A 115 24.19 20.64 -14.04
CA GLY A 115 25.33 21.19 -13.34
C GLY A 115 26.50 20.22 -13.20
N LYS A 116 27.69 20.77 -12.96
CA LYS A 116 28.95 20.02 -12.79
C LYS A 116 29.05 19.48 -11.35
N ALA A 117 28.22 18.51 -10.99
CA ALA A 117 28.49 17.70 -9.79
C ALA A 117 29.65 16.76 -10.13
N THR A 118 30.85 17.08 -9.66
CA THR A 118 32.08 16.37 -10.03
C THR A 118 32.16 14.96 -9.45
N PHE A 119 31.55 14.70 -8.29
CA PHE A 119 31.55 13.36 -7.70
C PHE A 119 30.35 13.10 -6.77
N TYR A 120 29.66 11.97 -6.94
CA TYR A 120 28.60 11.51 -6.05
C TYR A 120 29.13 10.45 -5.08
N HIS A 121 29.01 10.68 -3.77
CA HIS A 121 29.30 9.66 -2.77
C HIS A 121 28.04 8.85 -2.47
N GLN A 122 28.01 7.57 -2.86
CA GLN A 122 26.84 6.69 -2.74
C GLN A 122 25.56 7.29 -3.36
N GLY A 123 25.73 8.06 -4.45
CA GLY A 123 24.64 8.71 -5.17
C GLY A 123 24.10 10.00 -4.53
N TYR A 124 24.78 10.56 -3.53
CA TYR A 124 24.44 11.83 -2.87
C TYR A 124 25.56 12.86 -3.00
N VAL A 125 25.18 14.13 -3.10
CA VAL A 125 26.07 15.29 -2.93
C VAL A 125 25.42 16.26 -1.95
N GLY A 126 26.09 16.55 -0.84
CA GLY A 126 25.59 17.51 0.15
C GLY A 126 26.30 17.44 1.49
N PRO A 127 25.88 18.28 2.46
CA PRO A 127 26.60 18.49 3.72
C PRO A 127 26.62 17.26 4.65
N ALA A 128 25.74 16.29 4.43
CA ALA A 128 25.73 15.04 5.19
C ALA A 128 26.78 14.03 4.71
N VAL A 129 27.50 14.32 3.62
CA VAL A 129 28.67 13.51 3.22
C VAL A 129 29.80 13.85 4.17
N THR A 130 30.08 12.96 5.13
CA THR A 130 31.38 12.98 5.79
C THR A 130 32.40 12.51 4.76
N THR A 131 32.98 13.44 4.00
CA THR A 131 34.24 13.14 3.34
C THR A 131 35.19 12.84 4.48
N GLY A 132 35.67 11.60 4.56
CA GLY A 132 36.74 11.26 5.48
C GLY A 132 37.79 12.32 5.25
N SER A 133 38.02 13.16 6.26
CA SER A 133 38.98 14.23 6.19
C SER A 133 40.32 13.56 5.94
N SER A 134 40.70 13.44 4.67
CA SER A 134 42.08 13.64 4.27
C SER A 134 42.35 15.11 4.54
N ALA A 135 42.33 15.48 5.83
CA ALA A 135 43.22 16.48 6.33
C ALA A 135 44.55 16.01 5.80
N ASN A 136 45.02 16.69 4.77
CA ASN A 136 46.41 16.74 4.43
C ASN A 136 47.08 17.13 5.76
N ARG A 137 47.43 16.11 6.54
CA ARG A 137 48.07 16.24 7.84
C ARG A 137 49.48 16.62 7.46
N ARG A 138 49.63 17.85 6.98
CA ARG A 138 50.91 18.48 6.73
C ARG A 138 51.57 18.45 8.08
N ARG A 139 52.51 17.52 8.23
CA ARG A 139 53.26 17.30 9.45
C ARG A 139 54.05 18.58 9.67
N VAL A 140 53.53 19.46 10.52
CA VAL A 140 54.27 20.62 10.98
C VAL A 140 55.23 20.08 12.02
N GLU A 141 56.49 19.92 11.62
CA GLU A 141 57.58 19.60 12.54
C GLU A 141 57.71 20.75 13.55
N PRO A 142 57.77 20.48 14.86
CA PRO A 142 58.04 21.52 15.85
C PRO A 142 59.50 21.96 15.73
N SER A 143 59.74 23.18 15.25
CA SER A 143 61.07 23.79 15.25
C SER A 143 61.44 24.21 16.68
N LEU A 144 62.22 23.36 17.36
CA LEU A 144 63.00 23.75 18.53
C LEU A 144 64.33 24.36 18.05
N GLY A 145 64.49 25.67 18.19
CA GLY A 145 65.79 26.31 18.03
C GLY A 145 65.70 27.74 17.50
N GLY A 146 65.93 28.71 18.38
CA GLY A 146 66.09 30.11 18.00
C GLY A 146 67.47 30.43 17.43
N HIS A 147 67.47 31.47 16.59
CA HIS A 147 68.53 32.45 16.32
C HIS A 147 69.71 32.16 15.35
N VAL A 148 69.65 32.91 14.22
CA VAL A 148 70.66 33.72 13.47
C VAL A 148 71.80 33.07 12.67
N GLY A 149 71.94 33.55 11.41
CA GLY A 149 73.19 33.64 10.62
C GLY A 149 72.99 33.24 9.15
N VAL A 150 72.62 34.13 8.22
CA VAL A 150 73.46 34.96 7.31
C VAL A 150 74.35 34.17 6.32
N ALA A 151 73.99 34.37 5.03
CA ALA A 151 74.78 34.49 3.79
C ALA A 151 75.26 33.26 2.96
N ASP A 152 75.14 33.52 1.65
CA ASP A 152 75.76 32.97 0.42
C ASP A 152 75.23 31.64 -0.14
N LEU A 153 74.50 31.68 -1.27
CA LEU A 153 74.94 31.82 -2.68
C LEU A 153 75.71 30.59 -3.17
N ASP A 154 75.05 29.80 -4.00
CA ASP A 154 75.68 29.12 -5.12
C ASP A 154 74.68 28.86 -6.25
N GLU A 155 75.26 28.80 -7.43
CA GLU A 155 74.78 29.26 -8.72
C GLU A 155 74.64 28.07 -9.71
N TYR A 156 73.71 28.19 -10.68
CA TYR A 156 73.47 27.37 -11.89
C TYR A 156 73.00 25.90 -11.73
N ASP A 157 71.80 25.59 -12.24
CA ASP A 157 71.68 25.18 -13.65
C ASP A 157 70.20 25.14 -14.09
N ALA A 158 69.95 25.66 -15.29
CA ALA A 158 68.66 25.68 -15.95
C ALA A 158 68.54 24.48 -16.90
N GLU A 159 67.59 23.58 -16.62
CA GLU A 159 66.95 22.76 -17.64
C GLU A 159 65.43 22.83 -17.46
N GLU A 160 64.74 23.43 -18.44
CA GLU A 160 63.30 23.27 -18.63
C GLU A 160 62.96 21.80 -18.96
N PRO A 161 61.80 21.29 -18.52
CA PRO A 161 60.66 21.29 -19.45
C PRO A 161 59.29 21.62 -18.80
N HIS A 162 58.57 22.51 -19.49
CA HIS A 162 57.12 22.48 -19.74
C HIS A 162 56.12 22.58 -18.58
N ALA A 163 55.68 23.82 -18.36
CA ALA A 163 54.30 24.28 -18.49
C ALA A 163 53.17 23.48 -17.81
N TYR A 164 52.67 24.02 -16.70
CA TYR A 164 51.26 24.38 -16.60
C TYR A 164 51.11 25.66 -15.77
N GLU A 165 50.44 26.65 -16.36
CA GLU A 165 50.10 27.94 -15.76
C GLU A 165 49.28 27.75 -14.48
N GLY A 166 49.85 28.18 -13.36
CA GLY A 166 49.09 28.54 -12.18
C GLY A 166 48.46 29.92 -12.40
N VAL A 167 47.23 29.96 -12.89
CA VAL A 167 46.38 31.14 -12.71
C VAL A 167 45.77 31.05 -11.32
N SER A 168 46.23 31.94 -10.46
CA SER A 168 45.52 32.40 -9.28
C SER A 168 44.19 33.01 -9.71
N GLU A 169 43.08 32.30 -9.44
CA GLU A 169 41.76 32.92 -9.33
C GLU A 169 41.25 32.69 -7.91
N GLU A 170 41.14 33.81 -7.20
CA GLU A 170 40.40 33.97 -5.95
C GLU A 170 38.94 33.59 -6.21
N ASP A 171 38.53 32.38 -5.83
CA ASP A 171 37.15 31.93 -5.96
C ASP A 171 36.33 32.45 -4.75
N ASP A 172 36.03 33.74 -4.80
CA ASP A 172 35.08 34.44 -3.94
C ASP A 172 33.63 34.02 -4.30
N GLN A 173 33.26 32.76 -3.99
CA GLN A 173 31.85 32.35 -4.08
C GLN A 173 31.09 32.68 -2.79
N GLN A 174 30.78 33.97 -2.73
CA GLN A 174 29.76 34.58 -1.92
C GLN A 174 28.42 33.84 -2.07
N TRP A 175 28.09 33.03 -1.07
CA TRP A 175 26.76 32.49 -0.84
C TRP A 175 25.76 33.64 -0.67
N LYS A 176 25.12 34.05 -1.76
CA LYS A 176 23.93 34.92 -1.69
C LYS A 176 22.78 34.11 -1.11
N ALA A 177 22.58 34.26 0.21
CA ALA A 177 21.34 33.96 0.87
C ALA A 177 20.24 34.85 0.28
N SER A 178 19.43 34.30 -0.62
CA SER A 178 18.18 34.94 -1.03
C SER A 178 17.17 34.83 0.11
N SER A 179 16.80 36.00 0.64
CA SER A 179 15.67 36.30 1.53
C SER A 179 14.37 35.56 1.12
N PRO A 180 13.48 35.21 2.07
CA PRO A 180 12.26 34.46 1.79
C PRO A 180 11.23 35.35 1.09
N GLN A 181 11.19 35.28 -0.24
CA GLN A 181 10.21 36.01 -1.02
C GLN A 181 8.90 35.22 -1.08
N LYS A 182 7.85 35.85 -0.56
CA LYS A 182 6.47 35.37 -0.47
C LYS A 182 5.99 34.72 -1.77
N PHE A 183 5.35 33.56 -1.60
CA PHE A 183 4.57 32.82 -2.60
C PHE A 183 3.66 33.77 -3.39
N SER A 184 3.79 33.77 -4.72
CA SER A 184 2.74 34.28 -5.63
C SER A 184 2.24 33.12 -6.50
N ASP A 185 1.07 32.61 -6.15
CA ASP A 185 0.41 31.46 -6.81
C ASP A 185 -0.03 31.74 -8.26
N SER A 186 0.07 32.98 -8.74
CA SER A 186 -0.46 33.39 -10.05
C SER A 186 0.53 33.22 -11.21
N MET A 187 1.83 33.08 -10.95
CA MET A 187 2.85 32.97 -12.01
C MET A 187 3.09 31.51 -12.43
N ALA A 188 2.90 30.55 -11.52
CA ALA A 188 3.06 29.12 -11.78
C ALA A 188 1.97 28.54 -12.72
N LEU A 189 0.72 28.97 -12.58
CA LEU A 189 -0.40 28.52 -13.42
C LEU A 189 -0.30 29.01 -14.87
N LYS A 190 0.19 30.24 -15.10
CA LYS A 190 0.39 30.78 -16.45
C LYS A 190 1.54 30.08 -17.19
N GLN A 191 2.62 29.71 -16.48
CA GLN A 191 3.69 28.90 -17.08
C GLN A 191 3.25 27.47 -17.38
N TRP A 192 2.44 26.86 -16.51
CA TRP A 192 1.89 25.53 -16.71
C TRP A 192 0.95 25.45 -17.92
N THR A 193 0.02 26.39 -18.08
CA THR A 193 -0.92 26.40 -19.21
C THR A 193 -0.22 26.58 -20.56
N ASN A 194 0.86 27.36 -20.62
CA ASN A 194 1.65 27.52 -21.83
C ASN A 194 2.48 26.27 -22.15
N TRP A 195 3.11 25.65 -21.15
CA TRP A 195 3.85 24.39 -21.32
C TRP A 195 2.95 23.21 -21.72
N ALA A 196 1.73 23.15 -21.16
CA ALA A 196 0.73 22.14 -21.47
C ALA A 196 0.22 22.26 -22.92
N LYS A 197 0.06 23.50 -23.42
CA LYS A 197 -0.28 23.76 -24.83
C LYS A 197 0.81 23.29 -25.79
N LEU A 198 2.09 23.51 -25.43
CA LEU A 198 3.26 23.11 -26.22
C LEU A 198 3.46 21.59 -26.27
N ASN A 199 3.21 20.90 -25.15
CA ASN A 199 3.42 19.45 -25.03
C ASN A 199 2.10 18.66 -25.11
N LYS A 200 1.11 19.18 -25.84
CA LYS A 200 -0.23 18.57 -25.96
C LYS A 200 -0.18 17.10 -26.40
N LYS A 201 0.77 16.73 -27.27
CA LYS A 201 0.95 15.35 -27.76
C LYS A 201 1.52 14.42 -26.68
N LEU A 202 2.42 14.92 -25.84
CA LEU A 202 3.03 14.17 -24.74
C LEU A 202 2.04 14.04 -23.57
N LEU A 203 1.29 15.09 -23.27
CA LEU A 203 0.18 15.04 -22.31
C LEU A 203 -0.94 14.11 -22.77
N LEU A 204 -1.35 14.16 -24.05
CA LEU A 204 -2.29 13.19 -24.62
C LEU A 204 -1.74 11.77 -24.57
N GLY A 205 -0.43 11.56 -24.82
CA GLY A 205 0.20 10.26 -24.72
C GLY A 205 0.24 9.71 -23.29
N VAL A 206 0.53 10.55 -22.30
CA VAL A 206 0.52 10.17 -20.87
C VAL A 206 -0.90 9.89 -20.39
N VAL A 207 -1.86 10.74 -20.75
CA VAL A 207 -3.28 10.56 -20.39
C VAL A 207 -3.87 9.34 -21.09
N ALA A 208 -3.57 9.13 -22.36
CA ALA A 208 -3.99 7.94 -23.10
C ALA A 208 -3.31 6.67 -22.56
N GLY A 209 -2.02 6.74 -22.21
CA GLY A 209 -1.29 5.63 -21.61
C GLY A 209 -1.84 5.25 -20.22
N LEU A 210 -2.12 6.24 -19.37
CA LEU A 210 -2.83 6.04 -18.10
C LEU A 210 -4.23 5.46 -18.32
N GLY A 211 -4.97 5.98 -19.31
CA GLY A 211 -6.29 5.46 -19.67
C GLY A 211 -6.24 4.01 -20.11
N VAL A 212 -5.27 3.63 -20.96
CA VAL A 212 -5.07 2.24 -21.40
C VAL A 212 -4.64 1.35 -20.23
N LEU A 213 -3.78 1.81 -19.33
CA LEU A 213 -3.39 1.06 -18.13
C LEU A 213 -4.55 0.85 -17.15
N VAL A 214 -5.42 1.84 -16.98
CA VAL A 214 -6.66 1.73 -16.19
C VAL A 214 -7.65 0.80 -16.88
N LEU A 215 -7.76 0.84 -18.21
CA LEU A 215 -8.60 -0.07 -18.98
C LEU A 215 -8.07 -1.50 -18.94
N ILE A 216 -6.75 -1.71 -19.00
CA ILE A 216 -6.12 -3.03 -18.86
C ILE A 216 -6.27 -3.54 -17.43
N GLY A 217 -6.08 -2.68 -16.43
CA GLY A 217 -6.31 -3.00 -15.03
C GLY A 217 -7.76 -3.41 -14.77
N GLY A 218 -8.72 -2.61 -15.24
CA GLY A 218 -10.15 -2.90 -15.16
C GLY A 218 -10.58 -4.10 -16.00
N LEU A 219 -9.93 -4.37 -17.14
CA LEU A 219 -10.18 -5.57 -17.95
C LEU A 219 -9.61 -6.82 -17.29
N LEU A 220 -8.43 -6.73 -16.67
CA LEU A 220 -7.81 -7.82 -15.92
C LEU A 220 -8.60 -8.11 -14.65
N GLU A 221 -9.13 -7.09 -13.99
CA GLU A 221 -10.05 -7.22 -12.86
C GLU A 221 -11.39 -7.78 -13.33
N ALA A 222 -11.93 -7.37 -14.49
CA ALA A 222 -13.15 -7.96 -15.08
C ALA A 222 -12.97 -9.42 -15.55
N LEU A 223 -11.75 -9.82 -15.91
CA LEU A 223 -11.38 -11.21 -16.23
C LEU A 223 -11.07 -12.04 -14.98
N SER A 224 -10.73 -11.38 -13.86
CA SER A 224 -10.40 -12.02 -12.57
C SER A 224 -11.54 -11.93 -11.55
N SER A 225 -12.61 -11.18 -11.87
CA SER A 225 -13.80 -11.04 -11.05
C SER A 225 -14.76 -12.20 -11.34
N ASP A 226 -14.31 -13.40 -10.98
CA ASP A 226 -15.20 -14.44 -10.48
C ASP A 226 -14.88 -14.58 -8.99
N ASN A 227 -15.87 -14.29 -8.14
CA ASN A 227 -15.81 -14.15 -6.68
C ASN A 227 -15.16 -12.88 -6.11
N GLN A 228 -15.96 -11.82 -5.99
CA GLN A 228 -16.20 -11.15 -4.71
C GLN A 228 -17.47 -10.29 -4.81
N VAL A 229 -18.53 -10.73 -4.15
CA VAL A 229 -19.80 -10.00 -4.02
C VAL A 229 -19.78 -9.24 -2.71
N ALA A 230 -19.81 -7.92 -2.80
CA ALA A 230 -20.39 -7.05 -1.80
C ALA A 230 -21.39 -6.11 -2.51
N SER A 231 -22.64 -6.16 -2.04
CA SER A 231 -23.79 -5.31 -2.36
C SER A 231 -23.41 -3.82 -2.44
N GLU A 232 -24.00 -2.98 -3.30
CA GLU A 232 -25.40 -2.55 -3.37
C GLU A 232 -25.51 -1.66 -4.64
N LEU A 233 -26.43 -1.80 -5.60
CA LEU A 233 -27.83 -1.38 -5.56
C LEU A 233 -28.53 -1.87 -6.84
N VAL A 234 -29.63 -2.60 -6.65
CA VAL A 234 -30.83 -2.74 -7.49
C VAL A 234 -30.71 -2.37 -8.99
N GLN A 235 -30.63 -3.38 -9.86
CA GLN A 235 -31.59 -3.48 -10.97
C GLN A 235 -31.76 -4.92 -11.45
N GLU A 236 -33.02 -5.36 -11.48
CA GLU A 236 -33.48 -6.63 -12.02
C GLU A 236 -32.83 -6.98 -13.36
N ARG A 237 -32.06 -8.07 -13.41
CA ARG A 237 -32.19 -9.02 -14.51
C ARG A 237 -31.67 -10.39 -14.15
N SER A 238 -32.61 -11.35 -14.19
CA SER A 238 -32.35 -12.77 -14.28
C SER A 238 -31.19 -13.07 -15.22
N LYS A 239 -30.06 -13.51 -14.65
CA LYS A 239 -29.03 -14.29 -15.33
C LYS A 239 -28.58 -15.35 -14.34
N GLN A 240 -28.84 -16.60 -14.70
CA GLN A 240 -28.36 -17.76 -13.98
C GLN A 240 -26.83 -17.66 -13.83
N VAL A 241 -26.39 -17.43 -12.60
CA VAL A 241 -24.99 -17.52 -12.17
C VAL A 241 -24.63 -19.01 -12.09
N PRO A 242 -23.44 -19.44 -12.52
CA PRO A 242 -23.00 -20.81 -12.31
C PRO A 242 -22.98 -21.06 -10.81
N VAL A 243 -23.80 -22.02 -10.37
CA VAL A 243 -23.94 -22.45 -8.98
C VAL A 243 -22.53 -22.83 -8.48
N PRO A 244 -21.87 -22.04 -7.59
CA PRO A 244 -20.84 -22.64 -6.76
C PRO A 244 -21.51 -23.82 -6.06
N VAL A 245 -20.86 -24.97 -5.95
CA VAL A 245 -21.46 -26.21 -5.41
C VAL A 245 -21.87 -25.96 -3.94
N ARG A 246 -23.01 -25.33 -3.77
CA ARG A 246 -23.66 -25.06 -2.50
C ARG A 246 -24.38 -26.34 -2.15
N GLY A 247 -23.88 -27.01 -1.14
CA GLY A 247 -24.62 -28.09 -0.52
C GLY A 247 -25.82 -27.48 0.19
N GLU A 248 -26.99 -27.40 -0.44
CA GLU A 248 -28.24 -27.07 0.24
C GLU A 248 -29.02 -28.35 0.53
N ALA A 249 -29.41 -28.54 1.79
CA ALA A 249 -30.35 -29.58 2.21
C ALA A 249 -31.55 -28.90 2.87
N LYS A 250 -32.72 -29.05 2.22
CA LYS A 250 -34.00 -28.57 2.75
C LYS A 250 -34.54 -29.56 3.77
N ILE A 251 -34.69 -29.12 5.01
CA ILE A 251 -35.23 -29.95 6.09
C ILE A 251 -36.77 -29.82 6.09
N PRO A 252 -37.52 -30.88 6.43
CA PRO A 252 -38.98 -30.86 6.33
C PRO A 252 -39.69 -29.77 7.14
N ASP A 253 -39.05 -29.26 8.20
CA ASP A 253 -39.64 -28.31 9.14
C ASP A 253 -39.43 -26.82 8.75
N GLY A 254 -39.21 -26.56 7.46
CA GLY A 254 -39.20 -25.18 6.93
C GLY A 254 -37.89 -24.41 7.12
N PHE A 255 -36.80 -25.09 7.49
CA PHE A 255 -35.45 -24.54 7.47
C PHE A 255 -34.54 -25.30 6.49
N SER A 256 -33.54 -24.60 5.97
CA SER A 256 -32.50 -25.15 5.09
C SER A 256 -31.16 -25.13 5.80
N VAL A 257 -30.35 -26.14 5.52
CA VAL A 257 -28.94 -26.19 5.92
C VAL A 257 -28.11 -25.99 4.66
N LEU A 258 -27.20 -25.02 4.70
CA LEU A 258 -26.29 -24.70 3.60
C LEU A 258 -24.86 -24.88 4.06
N LEU A 259 -24.03 -25.41 3.16
CA LEU A 259 -22.59 -25.51 3.35
C LEU A 259 -21.87 -24.69 2.27
N GLU A 260 -21.14 -23.67 2.70
CA GLU A 260 -20.36 -22.77 1.83
C GLU A 260 -18.93 -22.66 2.37
N ASN A 261 -17.95 -23.23 1.65
CA ASN A 261 -16.54 -23.23 2.06
C ASN A 261 -16.31 -23.71 3.52
N ASP A 262 -16.92 -24.85 3.88
CA ASP A 262 -16.91 -25.45 5.23
C ASP A 262 -17.59 -24.63 6.34
N VAL A 263 -18.18 -23.47 6.00
CA VAL A 263 -19.03 -22.69 6.89
C VAL A 263 -20.46 -23.23 6.80
N LEU A 264 -20.99 -23.67 7.93
CA LEU A 264 -22.38 -24.07 8.05
C LEU A 264 -23.28 -22.84 8.22
N ILE A 265 -24.35 -22.79 7.44
CA ILE A 265 -25.39 -21.77 7.52
C ILE A 265 -26.74 -22.45 7.71
N ILE A 266 -27.49 -22.04 8.72
CA ILE A 266 -28.89 -22.45 8.92
C ILE A 266 -29.77 -21.28 8.50
N ARG A 267 -30.72 -21.53 7.60
CA ARG A 267 -31.63 -20.52 7.06
C ARG A 267 -33.08 -20.91 7.30
N TRP A 268 -33.88 -19.98 7.82
CA TRP A 268 -35.32 -20.19 8.04
C TRP A 268 -36.10 -18.92 7.75
N LEU A 269 -37.42 -19.02 7.65
CA LEU A 269 -38.29 -17.86 7.45
C LEU A 269 -38.52 -17.14 8.79
N GLY A 270 -38.27 -15.84 8.81
CA GLY A 270 -38.45 -14.98 9.98
C GLY A 270 -39.63 -14.02 9.86
N GLU A 271 -39.87 -13.25 10.91
CA GLU A 271 -40.76 -12.10 10.85
C GLU A 271 -40.18 -11.01 9.93
N ARG A 272 -41.04 -10.31 9.20
CA ARG A 272 -40.63 -9.24 8.29
C ARG A 272 -40.09 -8.05 9.09
N ARG A 273 -38.77 -7.89 9.11
CA ARG A 273 -38.07 -6.72 9.66
C ARG A 273 -37.12 -6.13 8.63
N ALA A 274 -36.60 -4.94 8.93
CA ALA A 274 -35.52 -4.36 8.16
C ALA A 274 -34.28 -5.27 8.23
N GLU A 275 -33.54 -5.34 7.14
CA GLU A 275 -32.26 -6.06 7.08
C GLU A 275 -31.31 -5.58 8.18
N GLY A 276 -30.52 -6.50 8.73
CA GLY A 276 -29.57 -6.17 9.78
C GLY A 276 -29.24 -7.32 10.72
N GLU A 277 -28.22 -7.07 11.54
CA GLU A 277 -27.69 -8.00 12.55
C GLU A 277 -28.70 -8.20 13.69
N ILE A 278 -28.97 -9.48 14.02
CA ILE A 278 -29.77 -9.91 15.17
C ILE A 278 -28.86 -10.25 16.36
N TRP A 279 -27.73 -10.92 16.08
CA TRP A 279 -26.76 -11.35 17.07
C TRP A 279 -25.36 -11.45 16.47
N SER A 280 -24.35 -11.01 17.19
CA SER A 280 -22.95 -11.18 16.82
C SER A 280 -22.11 -11.66 17.98
N LEU A 281 -21.37 -12.75 17.76
CA LEU A 281 -20.42 -13.29 18.73
C LEU A 281 -19.23 -12.35 18.92
N ALA A 282 -18.84 -11.60 17.89
CA ALA A 282 -17.70 -10.69 17.93
C ALA A 282 -17.96 -9.48 18.82
N SER A 283 -19.17 -8.92 18.79
CA SER A 283 -19.58 -7.80 19.65
C SER A 283 -20.19 -8.27 20.98
N ALA A 284 -20.65 -9.53 21.04
CA ALA A 284 -21.51 -10.06 22.11
C ALA A 284 -22.78 -9.21 22.33
N GLN A 285 -23.27 -8.56 21.27
CA GLN A 285 -24.47 -7.73 21.26
C GLN A 285 -25.55 -8.36 20.39
N GLY A 286 -26.81 -8.04 20.72
CA GLY A 286 -27.98 -8.51 20.01
C GLY A 286 -28.95 -9.28 20.89
N ASP A 287 -29.86 -10.04 20.26
CA ASP A 287 -30.81 -10.88 20.96
C ASP A 287 -30.13 -12.12 21.57
N SER A 288 -30.15 -12.20 22.90
CA SER A 288 -29.61 -13.34 23.65
C SER A 288 -30.27 -14.68 23.30
N SER A 289 -31.49 -14.68 22.76
CA SER A 289 -32.16 -15.90 22.29
C SER A 289 -31.44 -16.54 21.10
N CYS A 290 -30.65 -15.76 20.36
CA CYS A 290 -29.83 -16.19 19.24
C CYS A 290 -28.39 -16.55 19.65
N ALA A 291 -28.03 -16.43 20.92
CA ALA A 291 -26.65 -16.66 21.36
C ALA A 291 -26.22 -18.13 21.29
N ASN A 292 -27.19 -19.06 21.33
CA ASN A 292 -26.93 -20.50 21.31
C ASN A 292 -27.93 -21.22 20.40
N LEU A 293 -27.42 -22.16 19.61
CA LEU A 293 -28.16 -23.26 19.00
C LEU A 293 -28.15 -24.42 20.00
N SER A 294 -29.31 -24.83 20.50
CA SER A 294 -29.43 -25.90 21.49
C SER A 294 -30.19 -27.10 20.96
N PHE A 295 -29.64 -28.31 21.13
CA PHE A 295 -30.28 -29.57 20.77
C PHE A 295 -31.00 -30.20 21.97
N ASN A 296 -31.90 -31.13 21.69
CA ASN A 296 -32.69 -31.81 22.74
C ASN A 296 -31.89 -32.74 23.66
N ASP A 297 -30.65 -33.07 23.33
CA ASP A 297 -29.73 -33.83 24.18
C ASP A 297 -28.86 -32.93 25.09
N GLY A 298 -28.99 -31.61 24.96
CA GLY A 298 -28.21 -30.62 25.69
C GLY A 298 -26.92 -30.19 25.00
N SER A 299 -26.61 -30.67 23.79
CA SER A 299 -25.51 -30.10 23.00
C SER A 299 -25.84 -28.67 22.58
N ASN A 300 -24.84 -27.78 22.65
CA ASN A 300 -25.01 -26.36 22.39
C ASN A 300 -23.85 -25.84 21.53
N TYR A 301 -24.18 -25.03 20.52
CA TYR A 301 -23.23 -24.40 19.63
C TYR A 301 -23.51 -22.90 19.54
N ARG A 302 -22.48 -22.09 19.33
CA ARG A 302 -22.61 -20.63 19.29
C ARG A 302 -22.58 -20.14 17.85
N PRO A 303 -23.64 -19.49 17.36
CA PRO A 303 -23.60 -18.78 16.09
C PRO A 303 -22.56 -17.64 16.16
N MET A 304 -21.81 -17.45 15.08
CA MET A 304 -20.90 -16.31 14.93
C MET A 304 -21.69 -15.04 14.60
N LEU A 305 -22.69 -15.17 13.73
CA LEU A 305 -23.53 -14.08 13.25
C LEU A 305 -24.93 -14.62 12.97
N VAL A 306 -25.96 -13.85 13.34
CA VAL A 306 -27.34 -14.06 12.93
C VAL A 306 -27.88 -12.76 12.34
N GLU A 307 -28.49 -12.83 11.17
CA GLU A 307 -28.89 -11.65 10.39
C GLU A 307 -30.23 -11.83 9.66
N TYR A 308 -31.01 -10.75 9.55
CA TYR A 308 -32.18 -10.67 8.68
C TYR A 308 -31.73 -10.46 7.23
N MET A 309 -32.11 -11.37 6.37
CA MET A 309 -31.86 -11.29 4.93
C MET A 309 -32.93 -10.44 4.23
N PRO A 310 -32.61 -9.86 3.05
CA PRO A 310 -33.55 -9.03 2.28
C PRO A 310 -34.84 -9.75 1.86
N ASP A 311 -34.82 -11.08 1.80
CA ASP A 311 -35.93 -11.92 1.37
C ASP A 311 -36.82 -12.41 2.54
N THR A 312 -36.72 -11.77 3.71
CA THR A 312 -37.44 -12.13 4.97
C THR A 312 -36.97 -13.43 5.63
N SER A 313 -35.93 -14.07 5.09
CA SER A 313 -35.28 -15.17 5.78
C SER A 313 -34.31 -14.66 6.85
N ILE A 314 -34.01 -15.52 7.82
CA ILE A 314 -32.96 -15.31 8.81
C ILE A 314 -31.88 -16.34 8.52
N GLU A 315 -30.62 -15.90 8.55
CA GLU A 315 -29.46 -16.78 8.41
C GLU A 315 -28.61 -16.74 9.68
N ALA A 316 -28.26 -17.93 10.18
CA ALA A 316 -27.29 -18.10 11.27
C ALA A 316 -26.04 -18.80 10.73
N ARG A 317 -24.88 -18.17 10.93
CA ARG A 317 -23.57 -18.65 10.47
C ARG A 317 -22.78 -19.22 11.63
N PHE A 318 -22.15 -20.37 11.42
CA PHE A 318 -21.37 -21.08 12.46
C PHE A 318 -19.90 -21.18 12.10
N SER A 319 -19.07 -21.39 13.13
CA SER A 319 -17.63 -21.61 12.94
C SER A 319 -17.39 -22.91 12.16
N PRO A 320 -16.42 -22.95 11.22
CA PRO A 320 -16.02 -24.18 10.55
C PRO A 320 -15.61 -25.30 11.51
N LEU A 321 -15.13 -24.95 12.71
CA LEU A 321 -14.76 -25.92 13.75
C LEU A 321 -15.97 -26.67 14.32
N ASP A 322 -17.15 -26.03 14.33
CA ASP A 322 -18.37 -26.58 14.88
C ASP A 322 -19.22 -27.30 13.80
N THR A 323 -18.95 -27.05 12.51
CA THR A 323 -19.71 -27.57 11.36
C THR A 323 -19.97 -29.07 11.44
N GLN A 324 -18.94 -29.89 11.71
CA GLN A 324 -19.10 -31.35 11.79
C GLN A 324 -20.02 -31.77 12.95
N GLY A 325 -19.83 -31.17 14.13
CA GLY A 325 -20.66 -31.45 15.30
C GLY A 325 -22.12 -31.09 15.06
N ILE A 326 -22.36 -29.90 14.49
CA ILE A 326 -23.71 -29.41 14.21
C ILE A 326 -24.40 -30.28 13.15
N ILE A 327 -23.74 -30.64 12.04
CA ILE A 327 -24.36 -31.47 11.00
C ILE A 327 -24.71 -32.87 11.54
N SER A 328 -23.79 -33.49 12.30
CA SER A 328 -24.03 -34.77 12.96
C SER A 328 -25.23 -34.69 13.91
N ASP A 329 -25.31 -33.65 14.74
CA ASP A 329 -26.44 -33.46 15.64
C ASP A 329 -27.74 -33.16 14.86
N ILE A 330 -27.71 -32.37 13.78
CA ILE A 330 -28.89 -32.18 12.91
C ILE A 330 -29.39 -33.53 12.38
N ALA A 331 -28.50 -34.44 11.99
CA ALA A 331 -28.87 -35.74 11.47
C ALA A 331 -29.42 -36.70 12.55
N MET A 332 -28.88 -36.65 13.76
CA MET A 332 -29.12 -37.67 14.80
C MET A 332 -30.13 -37.25 15.87
N ARG A 333 -30.42 -35.95 16.02
CA ARG A 333 -31.25 -35.42 17.11
C ARG A 333 -32.70 -35.23 16.71
N GLY A 334 -33.54 -34.96 17.71
CA GLY A 334 -35.00 -34.87 17.53
C GLY A 334 -35.49 -33.44 17.27
N SER A 335 -34.87 -32.45 17.90
CA SER A 335 -35.22 -31.04 17.74
C SER A 335 -34.05 -30.12 18.05
N ILE A 336 -34.09 -28.92 17.47
CA ILE A 336 -33.16 -27.82 17.73
C ILE A 336 -33.93 -26.57 18.15
N LYS A 337 -33.28 -25.70 18.91
CA LYS A 337 -33.78 -24.36 19.23
C LYS A 337 -32.75 -23.31 18.86
N LEU A 338 -33.19 -22.24 18.20
CA LEU A 338 -32.34 -21.12 17.78
C LEU A 338 -33.18 -19.86 17.67
N CYS A 339 -32.73 -18.74 18.26
CA CYS A 339 -33.43 -17.44 18.17
C CYS A 339 -34.89 -17.48 18.66
N GLY A 340 -35.19 -18.32 19.64
CA GLY A 340 -36.55 -18.55 20.13
C GLY A 340 -37.44 -19.42 19.25
N TYR A 341 -36.94 -19.89 18.09
CA TYR A 341 -37.64 -20.85 17.24
C TYR A 341 -37.26 -22.29 17.64
N ASP A 342 -38.26 -23.17 17.66
CA ASP A 342 -38.09 -24.60 17.88
C ASP A 342 -38.34 -25.34 16.56
N PHE A 343 -37.35 -26.09 16.07
CA PHE A 343 -37.47 -26.89 14.85
C PHE A 343 -37.38 -28.38 15.14
N SER A 344 -38.25 -29.15 14.50
CA SER A 344 -38.20 -30.60 14.41
C SER A 344 -37.14 -31.05 13.43
N LEU A 345 -36.30 -32.00 13.85
CA LEU A 345 -35.28 -32.62 13.01
C LEU A 345 -35.75 -33.93 12.38
N LYS A 346 -37.05 -34.25 12.44
CA LYS A 346 -37.55 -35.51 11.93
C LYS A 346 -37.36 -35.61 10.41
N GLY A 347 -36.55 -36.56 9.97
CA GLY A 347 -36.22 -36.77 8.55
C GLY A 347 -35.03 -35.95 8.03
N SER A 348 -34.34 -35.21 8.90
CA SER A 348 -33.13 -34.44 8.57
C SER A 348 -32.00 -35.33 8.01
N GLN A 349 -31.76 -36.50 8.61
CA GLN A 349 -30.75 -37.46 8.15
C GLN A 349 -30.96 -37.83 6.68
N SER A 350 -32.21 -38.13 6.30
CA SER A 350 -32.56 -38.47 4.92
C SER A 350 -32.43 -37.27 3.98
N ALA A 351 -32.74 -36.06 4.46
CA ALA A 351 -32.57 -34.84 3.68
C ALA A 351 -31.09 -34.51 3.42
N LEU A 352 -30.24 -34.65 4.43
CA LEU A 352 -28.80 -34.42 4.33
C LEU A 352 -28.12 -35.47 3.43
N ALA A 353 -28.46 -36.75 3.59
CA ALA A 353 -27.86 -37.85 2.81
C ALA A 353 -28.13 -37.77 1.30
N LYS A 354 -29.13 -37.00 0.87
CA LYS A 354 -29.42 -36.76 -0.57
C LYS A 354 -28.42 -35.83 -1.24
N ASN A 355 -27.64 -35.08 -0.46
CA ASN A 355 -26.70 -34.10 -0.99
C ASN A 355 -25.27 -34.50 -0.64
N ALA A 356 -24.44 -34.68 -1.69
CA ALA A 356 -23.08 -35.19 -1.58
C ALA A 356 -22.18 -34.34 -0.67
N ALA A 357 -22.47 -33.04 -0.53
CA ALA A 357 -21.71 -32.13 0.32
C ALA A 357 -21.79 -32.48 1.82
N PHE A 358 -22.87 -33.15 2.26
CA PHE A 358 -23.07 -33.48 3.67
C PHE A 358 -22.62 -34.89 4.04
N ILE A 359 -22.38 -35.77 3.07
CA ILE A 359 -21.97 -37.17 3.31
C ILE A 359 -20.72 -37.29 4.20
N PRO A 360 -19.66 -36.45 4.07
CA PRO A 360 -18.49 -36.53 4.95
C PRO A 360 -18.76 -36.25 6.43
N TYR A 361 -19.94 -35.70 6.75
CA TYR A 361 -20.33 -35.23 8.09
C TYR A 361 -21.42 -36.11 8.73
N LEU A 362 -21.91 -37.12 8.02
CA LEU A 362 -22.89 -38.12 8.47
C LEU A 362 -22.17 -39.41 8.89
#